data_AF-F6I226-F1
#
_entry.id   AF-F6I226-F1
#
_cell.length_a   1.000
_cell.length_b   1.000
_cell.length_c   1.000
_cell.angle_alpha   90.00
_cell.angle_beta   90.00
_cell.angle_gamma   90.00
#
_symmetry.space_group_name_H-M   'P 1'
#
loop_
_entity.id
_entity.type
_entity.pdbx_description
1 polymer ?
#
loop_
_entity_poly.entity_id
_entity_poly.type
_entity_poly.pdbx_seq_one_letter_code
_entity_poly.pdbx_strand_id
1 'polypeptide(L)'
;MGACSSTQNTKTLKAYGGGRGGGDGVKAKARVIHVDGDQIQEFKQPIRARNITSQNPGCFICNSESMFIGSCVPQLPEEELLQPVAKMIEGLVSVAFVALVISHFSVHGVAKRAPNPTQEYLDAHNQARAQVGVGPLQWSEQLAHETSLLVRYQRDNQGCEFANLKRGQYGANQLRVGGGIMSPRLVVESWVEQKKYYNHPANSCAQNHTCGSYTQVVWRKSLELGCAMAVCGNVTASLTVCFYNPPGNYYGQSPY
;
A
#
# COMPACT_ATOMS: atom_id res chain seq x y z
N MET A 1 14.80 -14.17 -4.45
CA MET A 1 15.05 -13.34 -3.27
C MET A 1 15.61 -12.02 -3.78
N GLY A 2 15.03 -10.88 -3.40
CA GLY A 2 15.27 -9.58 -4.06
C GLY A 2 16.23 -8.68 -3.31
N ALA A 3 16.97 -7.84 -4.04
CA ALA A 3 17.85 -6.82 -3.51
C ALA A 3 17.18 -5.44 -3.66
N CYS A 4 17.13 -4.64 -2.60
CA CYS A 4 16.41 -3.36 -2.63
C CYS A 4 17.34 -2.16 -2.66
N SER A 5 16.95 -1.15 -3.45
CA SER A 5 17.62 0.13 -3.58
C SER A 5 16.71 1.24 -3.04
N SER A 6 17.31 2.16 -2.28
CA SER A 6 16.62 3.32 -1.73
C SER A 6 17.00 4.58 -2.52
N THR A 7 15.99 5.27 -3.02
CA THR A 7 16.10 6.68 -3.41
C THR A 7 15.35 7.44 -2.33
N GLN A 8 15.98 8.36 -1.60
CA GLN A 8 15.27 9.18 -0.60
C GLN A 8 14.67 10.39 -1.31
N ASN A 9 13.35 10.44 -1.47
CA ASN A 9 12.65 11.69 -1.76
C ASN A 9 12.35 12.40 -0.43
N THR A 10 13.02 13.52 -0.18
CA THR A 10 12.97 14.27 1.08
C THR A 10 11.57 14.73 1.43
N LYS A 11 10.95 14.06 2.42
CA LYS A 11 10.08 14.65 3.45
C LYS A 11 9.97 13.64 4.60
N THR A 12 10.19 14.13 5.83
CA THR A 12 10.02 13.45 7.13
C THR A 12 11.23 12.70 7.70
N LEU A 13 12.16 13.45 8.31
CA LEU A 13 12.85 13.01 9.53
C LEU A 13 13.01 14.22 10.46
N LYS A 14 12.07 14.38 11.39
CA LYS A 14 12.32 15.04 12.67
C LYS A 14 12.33 13.95 13.74
N ALA A 15 13.30 14.08 14.64
CA ALA A 15 13.48 13.36 15.92
C ALA A 15 14.06 11.93 15.82
N TYR A 16 15.39 11.83 15.97
CA TYR A 16 16.05 11.42 17.23
C TYR A 16 17.52 11.88 17.16
N GLY A 17 18.04 12.43 18.27
CA GLY A 17 19.40 13.00 18.39
C GLY A 17 20.51 11.96 18.17
N GLY A 18 21.79 12.29 18.03
CA GLY A 18 22.57 13.50 18.18
C GLY A 18 24.04 13.06 18.10
N GLY A 19 24.91 13.80 17.42
CA GLY A 19 26.34 13.46 17.31
C GLY A 19 27.10 14.39 16.37
N ARG A 20 28.04 15.14 16.93
CA ARG A 20 28.94 16.09 16.25
C ARG A 20 29.93 15.38 15.32
N GLY A 21 30.26 16.00 14.19
CA GLY A 21 31.41 15.64 13.33
C GLY A 21 31.38 16.40 12.01
N GLY A 22 32.46 17.11 11.67
CA GLY A 22 32.52 18.13 10.63
C GLY A 22 32.78 17.63 9.19
N GLY A 23 32.54 18.57 8.26
CA GLY A 23 33.00 18.70 6.87
C GLY A 23 33.37 17.47 6.05
N ASP A 24 32.56 17.17 5.01
CA ASP A 24 33.03 17.16 3.62
C ASP A 24 31.86 17.10 2.61
N GLY A 25 32.03 17.72 1.44
CA GLY A 25 31.00 17.94 0.43
C GLY A 25 30.36 16.66 -0.12
N VAL A 26 29.04 16.52 0.07
CA VAL A 26 28.28 15.34 -0.35
C VAL A 26 28.00 15.35 -1.86
N LYS A 27 28.66 14.45 -2.61
CA LYS A 27 28.24 14.04 -3.96
C LYS A 27 27.04 13.10 -3.85
N ALA A 28 26.01 13.30 -4.68
CA ALA A 28 24.84 12.43 -4.80
C ALA A 28 25.23 11.00 -5.22
N LYS A 29 24.67 9.98 -4.57
CA LYS A 29 24.99 8.57 -4.83
C LYS A 29 23.72 7.72 -4.84
N ALA A 30 23.54 6.87 -5.85
CA ALA A 30 22.56 5.78 -5.81
C ALA A 30 23.19 4.59 -5.05
N ARG A 31 22.41 3.90 -4.21
CA ARG A 31 22.89 2.80 -3.36
C ARG A 31 22.11 1.52 -3.61
N VAL A 32 22.82 0.43 -3.83
CA VAL A 32 22.26 -0.93 -3.95
C VAL A 32 22.74 -1.75 -2.77
N ILE A 33 21.81 -2.37 -2.05
CA ILE A 33 22.11 -3.25 -0.91
C ILE A 33 22.01 -4.69 -1.40
N HIS A 34 23.10 -5.45 -1.27
CA HIS A 34 23.13 -6.87 -1.66
C HIS A 34 22.38 -7.75 -0.63
N VAL A 35 21.99 -8.95 -1.05
CA VAL A 35 21.12 -9.88 -0.29
C VAL A 35 21.70 -10.26 1.08
N ASP A 36 23.02 -10.29 1.21
CA ASP A 36 23.70 -10.63 2.47
C ASP A 36 23.75 -9.46 3.47
N GLY A 37 23.22 -8.28 3.12
CA GLY A 37 23.12 -7.10 4.00
C GLY A 37 24.46 -6.38 4.30
N ASP A 38 25.58 -7.07 4.12
CA ASP A 38 26.91 -6.61 4.51
C ASP A 38 27.62 -5.75 3.45
N GLN A 39 27.07 -5.70 2.22
CA GLN A 39 27.68 -4.97 1.10
C GLN A 39 26.73 -3.94 0.49
N ILE A 40 27.21 -2.70 0.40
CA ILE A 40 26.53 -1.57 -0.23
C ILE A 40 27.34 -1.13 -1.46
N GLN A 41 26.76 -1.23 -2.65
CA GLN A 41 27.36 -0.72 -3.87
C GLN A 41 26.84 0.69 -4.16
N GLU A 42 27.75 1.64 -4.35
CA GLU A 42 27.42 3.05 -4.63
C GLU A 42 27.72 3.43 -6.08
N PHE A 43 26.74 4.01 -6.76
CA PHE A 43 26.87 4.51 -8.13
C PHE A 43 26.87 6.04 -8.16
N LYS A 44 27.89 6.61 -8.80
CA LYS A 44 28.09 8.07 -8.96
C LYS A 44 27.40 8.65 -10.19
N GLN A 45 27.00 7.79 -11.13
CA GLN A 45 26.31 8.13 -12.36
C GLN A 45 25.01 7.33 -12.42
N PRO A 46 23.98 7.81 -13.13
CA PRO A 46 22.78 7.04 -13.35
C PRO A 46 23.09 5.67 -13.97
N ILE A 47 22.41 4.63 -13.50
CA ILE A 47 22.62 3.25 -13.95
C ILE A 47 21.29 2.58 -14.27
N ARG A 48 21.23 1.81 -15.36
CA ARG A 48 20.03 1.03 -15.70
C ARG A 48 19.90 -0.20 -14.80
N ALA A 49 18.67 -0.52 -14.42
CA ALA A 49 18.36 -1.68 -13.60
C ALA A 49 18.92 -2.99 -14.17
N ARG A 50 18.78 -3.22 -15.49
CA ARG A 50 19.32 -4.40 -16.18
C ARG A 50 20.83 -4.61 -16.00
N ASN A 51 21.59 -3.52 -15.90
CA ASN A 51 23.04 -3.61 -15.77
C ASN A 51 23.42 -4.15 -14.37
N ILE A 52 22.62 -3.84 -13.36
CA ILE A 52 22.80 -4.36 -12.00
C ILE A 52 22.31 -5.81 -11.90
N THR A 53 21.15 -6.14 -12.48
CA THR A 53 20.63 -7.52 -12.46
C THR A 53 21.51 -8.48 -13.27
N SER A 54 22.12 -8.03 -14.37
CA SER A 54 23.07 -8.83 -15.15
C SER A 54 24.31 -9.27 -14.37
N GLN A 55 24.72 -8.48 -13.38
CA GLN A 55 25.86 -8.77 -12.50
C GLN A 55 25.45 -9.60 -11.27
N ASN A 56 24.15 -9.76 -11.03
CA ASN A 56 23.59 -10.42 -9.85
C ASN A 56 22.49 -11.41 -10.27
N PRO A 57 22.86 -12.56 -10.88
CA PRO A 57 21.90 -13.54 -11.38
C PRO A 57 21.02 -14.08 -10.24
N GLY A 58 19.70 -14.13 -10.46
CA GLY A 58 18.71 -14.58 -9.46
C GLY A 58 18.21 -13.50 -8.50
N CYS A 59 18.71 -12.26 -8.61
CA CYS A 59 18.23 -11.10 -7.87
C CYS A 59 17.30 -10.22 -8.74
N PHE A 60 16.40 -9.49 -8.09
CA PHE A 60 15.60 -8.43 -8.71
C PHE A 60 15.78 -7.12 -7.95
N ILE A 61 15.56 -5.99 -8.61
CA ILE A 61 15.65 -4.66 -8.00
C ILE A 61 14.28 -4.22 -7.52
N CYS A 62 14.24 -3.66 -6.33
CA CYS A 62 13.05 -3.07 -5.73
C CYS A 62 13.31 -1.62 -5.29
N ASN A 63 12.28 -0.79 -5.42
CA ASN A 63 12.28 0.54 -4.81
C ASN A 63 11.85 0.42 -3.34
N SER A 64 12.74 0.77 -2.40
CA SER A 64 12.44 0.74 -0.97
C SER A 64 11.24 1.61 -0.58
N GLU A 65 10.99 2.71 -1.28
CA GLU A 65 9.83 3.59 -1.01
C GLU A 65 8.49 2.95 -1.43
N SER A 66 8.55 1.92 -2.26
CA SER A 66 7.39 1.10 -2.66
C SER A 66 7.25 -0.18 -1.83
N MET A 67 8.13 -0.39 -0.85
CA MET A 67 8.06 -1.53 0.06
C MET A 67 7.21 -1.19 1.27
N PHE A 68 6.17 -1.97 1.49
CA PHE A 68 5.39 -1.96 2.72
C PHE A 68 5.50 -3.31 3.41
N ILE A 69 5.42 -3.31 4.74
CA ILE A 69 5.41 -4.55 5.51
C ILE A 69 4.15 -5.35 5.09
N GLY A 70 4.36 -6.53 4.49
CA GLY A 70 3.27 -7.44 4.11
C GLY A 70 2.81 -7.38 2.65
N SER A 71 3.38 -6.53 1.79
CA SER A 71 3.13 -6.52 0.34
C SER A 71 4.17 -7.36 -0.44
N CYS A 72 3.77 -7.93 -1.58
CA CYS A 72 4.74 -8.43 -2.56
C CYS A 72 5.61 -7.26 -3.04
N VAL A 73 6.93 -7.43 -3.02
CA VAL A 73 7.86 -6.39 -3.40
C VAL A 73 7.78 -6.18 -4.92
N PRO A 74 7.35 -5.00 -5.41
CA PRO A 74 7.25 -4.76 -6.84
C PRO A 74 8.64 -4.74 -7.48
N GLN A 75 8.80 -5.49 -8.57
CA GLN A 75 10.04 -5.50 -9.34
C GLN A 75 10.12 -4.22 -10.17
N LEU A 76 11.27 -3.56 -10.09
CA LEU A 76 11.59 -2.40 -10.91
C LEU A 76 11.80 -2.85 -12.37
N PRO A 77 11.23 -2.16 -13.37
CA PRO A 77 11.45 -2.50 -14.78
C PRO A 77 12.95 -2.49 -15.16
N GLU A 78 13.37 -3.41 -16.02
CA GLU A 78 14.78 -3.56 -16.41
C GLU A 78 15.38 -2.31 -17.09
N GLU A 79 14.53 -1.54 -17.78
CA GLU A 79 14.94 -0.32 -18.48
C GLU A 79 14.94 0.94 -17.60
N GLU A 80 14.44 0.84 -16.36
CA GLU A 80 14.40 1.94 -15.42
C GLU A 80 15.82 2.44 -15.10
N LEU A 81 15.99 3.76 -15.12
CA LEU A 81 17.26 4.43 -14.88
C LEU A 81 17.32 4.93 -13.43
N LEU A 82 18.16 4.32 -12.61
CA LEU A 82 18.34 4.71 -11.21
C LEU A 82 19.13 6.01 -11.13
N GLN A 83 18.49 7.07 -10.63
CA GLN A 83 19.09 8.41 -10.55
C GLN A 83 19.80 8.65 -9.20
N PRO A 84 20.92 9.39 -9.18
CA PRO A 84 21.53 9.88 -7.94
C PRO A 84 20.59 10.87 -7.23
N VAL A 85 20.58 10.84 -5.89
CA VAL A 85 19.73 11.71 -5.05
C VAL A 85 20.07 13.19 -5.28
N ALA A 86 19.22 13.94 -5.98
CA ALA A 86 19.40 15.37 -6.20
C ALA A 86 18.94 16.18 -4.97
N LYS A 87 19.84 16.96 -4.37
CA LYS A 87 19.46 18.05 -3.45
C LYS A 87 19.05 19.26 -4.30
N MET A 88 17.81 19.73 -4.16
CA MET A 88 17.44 21.10 -4.53
C MET A 88 18.21 22.08 -3.64
N ILE A 89 19.01 22.95 -4.24
CA ILE A 89 19.49 24.17 -3.59
C ILE A 89 18.78 25.32 -4.29
N GLU A 90 17.79 25.92 -3.63
CA GLU A 90 17.33 27.26 -3.99
C GLU A 90 18.38 28.27 -3.53
N GLY A 91 18.99 28.98 -4.48
CA GLY A 91 19.91 30.07 -4.22
C GLY A 91 19.52 31.27 -5.08
N LEU A 92 18.87 32.26 -4.45
CA LEU A 92 18.70 33.60 -5.02
C LEU A 92 20.06 34.32 -5.02
N VAL A 93 20.61 34.63 -6.20
CA VAL A 93 21.36 35.89 -6.43
C VAL A 93 21.18 36.32 -7.90
N SER A 94 20.66 37.53 -8.08
CA SER A 94 20.49 38.27 -9.34
C SER A 94 21.82 38.57 -10.04
N VAL A 95 21.87 38.47 -11.38
CA VAL A 95 22.33 39.52 -12.33
C VAL A 95 21.80 39.18 -13.74
N ALA A 96 21.29 40.19 -14.43
CA ALA A 96 20.62 40.19 -15.72
C ALA A 96 21.47 39.64 -16.90
N PHE A 97 20.83 38.95 -17.85
CA PHE A 97 21.08 39.12 -19.30
C PHE A 97 19.86 38.65 -20.11
N VAL A 98 19.61 39.38 -21.19
CA VAL A 98 18.41 39.46 -22.03
C VAL A 98 18.35 38.32 -23.08
N ALA A 99 17.11 37.94 -23.45
CA ALA A 99 16.69 37.21 -24.65
C ALA A 99 16.94 35.68 -24.75
N LEU A 100 15.88 34.89 -24.62
CA LEU A 100 15.12 34.32 -25.75
C LEU A 100 13.92 33.54 -25.18
N VAL A 101 12.69 33.92 -25.57
CA VAL A 101 11.48 33.19 -25.20
C VAL A 101 11.45 31.89 -26.01
N ILE A 102 12.09 30.84 -25.51
CA ILE A 102 11.79 29.48 -25.94
C ILE A 102 10.86 28.90 -24.88
N SER A 103 9.58 28.92 -25.19
CA SER A 103 8.55 28.17 -24.47
C SER A 103 8.81 26.67 -24.60
N HIS A 104 9.76 26.16 -23.80
CA HIS A 104 9.81 24.76 -23.40
C HIS A 104 8.87 24.61 -22.21
N PHE A 105 7.61 24.32 -22.50
CA PHE A 105 6.80 23.58 -21.54
C PHE A 105 7.49 22.23 -21.38
N SER A 106 8.42 22.14 -20.44
CA SER A 106 8.83 20.86 -19.89
C SER A 106 7.57 20.27 -19.26
N VAL A 107 6.88 19.44 -20.04
CA VAL A 107 5.91 18.48 -19.53
C VAL A 107 6.73 17.56 -18.62
N HIS A 108 6.92 17.99 -17.38
CA HIS A 108 7.32 17.10 -16.32
C HIS A 108 6.14 16.15 -16.18
N GLY A 109 6.22 15.02 -16.86
CA GLY A 109 5.37 13.89 -16.57
C GLY A 109 5.58 13.56 -15.10
N VAL A 110 4.72 14.10 -14.24
CA VAL A 110 4.59 13.63 -12.88
C VAL A 110 4.12 12.19 -13.04
N ALA A 111 5.05 11.24 -12.96
CA ALA A 111 4.70 9.84 -12.87
C ALA A 111 3.65 9.73 -11.75
N LYS A 112 2.41 9.37 -12.12
CA LYS A 112 1.34 9.20 -11.13
C LYS A 112 1.84 8.15 -10.15
N ARG A 113 2.08 8.57 -8.90
CA ARG A 113 2.41 7.66 -7.80
C ARG A 113 1.36 6.55 -7.78
N ALA A 114 1.81 5.29 -7.83
CA ALA A 114 0.91 4.16 -7.66
C ALA A 114 0.11 4.37 -6.37
N PRO A 115 -1.21 4.14 -6.37
CA PRO A 115 -2.04 4.40 -5.20
C PRO A 115 -1.55 3.56 -4.01
N ASN A 116 -1.56 4.15 -2.82
CA ASN A 116 -1.23 3.43 -1.60
C ASN A 116 -2.38 2.44 -1.28
N PRO A 117 -2.13 1.11 -1.24
CA PRO A 117 -3.16 0.11 -0.95
C PRO A 117 -3.92 0.36 0.37
N THR A 118 -3.22 0.80 1.42
CA THR A 118 -3.81 1.18 2.70
C THR A 118 -4.83 2.30 2.53
N GLN A 119 -4.45 3.33 1.78
CA GLN A 119 -5.32 4.49 1.55
C GLN A 119 -6.53 4.10 0.71
N GLU A 120 -6.37 3.22 -0.28
CA GLU A 120 -7.49 2.74 -1.08
C GLU A 120 -8.53 1.96 -0.25
N TYR A 121 -8.10 1.07 0.65
CA TYR A 121 -9.01 0.40 1.58
C TYR A 121 -9.73 1.44 2.44
N LEU A 122 -8.97 2.33 3.09
CA LEU A 122 -9.51 3.27 4.05
C LEU A 122 -10.48 4.28 3.40
N ASP A 123 -10.12 4.81 2.24
CA ASP A 123 -10.93 5.77 1.49
C ASP A 123 -12.26 5.16 1.06
N ALA A 124 -12.25 3.95 0.50
CA ALA A 124 -13.47 3.31 0.05
C ALA A 124 -14.43 3.03 1.22
N HIS A 125 -13.90 2.60 2.38
CA HIS A 125 -14.71 2.43 3.59
C HIS A 125 -15.27 3.77 4.07
N ASN A 126 -14.42 4.79 4.17
CA ASN A 126 -14.82 6.10 4.71
C ASN A 126 -15.77 6.84 3.78
N GLN A 127 -15.66 6.65 2.47
CA GLN A 127 -16.62 7.11 1.48
C GLN A 127 -18.00 6.46 1.72
N ALA A 128 -18.06 5.15 1.93
CA ALA A 128 -19.33 4.46 2.21
C ALA A 128 -19.94 4.87 3.56
N ARG A 129 -19.11 5.03 4.60
CA ARG A 129 -19.55 5.47 5.94
C ARG A 129 -20.10 6.89 5.93
N ALA A 130 -19.46 7.80 5.19
CA ALA A 130 -19.92 9.18 5.04
C ALA A 130 -21.32 9.25 4.41
N GLN A 131 -21.64 8.37 3.45
CA GLN A 131 -22.97 8.33 2.81
C GLN A 131 -24.12 8.00 3.77
N VAL A 132 -23.82 7.44 4.95
CA VAL A 132 -24.82 7.06 5.97
C VAL A 132 -24.59 7.79 7.31
N GLY A 133 -23.79 8.87 7.32
CA GLY A 133 -23.57 9.67 8.53
C GLY A 133 -22.81 8.93 9.64
N VAL A 134 -21.97 7.98 9.28
CA VAL A 134 -21.09 7.24 10.19
C VAL A 134 -19.68 7.83 10.13
N GLY A 135 -19.06 8.05 11.29
CA GLY A 135 -17.70 8.61 11.39
C GLY A 135 -16.64 7.70 10.75
N PRO A 136 -15.51 8.25 10.28
CA PRO A 136 -14.49 7.49 9.55
C PRO A 136 -13.80 6.45 10.43
N LEU A 137 -13.36 5.35 9.81
CA LEU A 137 -12.38 4.42 10.37
C LEU A 137 -10.98 5.04 10.33
N GLN A 138 -10.14 4.61 11.26
CA GLN A 138 -8.71 4.87 11.28
C GLN A 138 -7.94 3.58 10.95
N TRP A 139 -6.80 3.71 10.27
CA TRP A 139 -5.95 2.56 9.99
C TRP A 139 -5.24 2.10 11.26
N SER A 140 -5.23 0.78 11.50
CA SER A 140 -4.47 0.15 12.57
C SER A 140 -3.39 -0.75 11.98
N GLU A 141 -2.13 -0.39 12.23
CA GLU A 141 -0.98 -1.20 11.81
C GLU A 141 -0.98 -2.58 12.45
N GLN A 142 -1.52 -2.73 13.66
CA GLN A 142 -1.67 -4.03 14.31
C GLN A 142 -2.64 -4.92 13.51
N LEU A 143 -3.84 -4.42 13.19
CA LEU A 143 -4.82 -5.18 12.42
C LEU A 143 -4.30 -5.52 11.01
N ALA A 144 -3.58 -4.59 10.38
CA ALA A 144 -2.92 -4.80 9.09
C ALA A 144 -1.86 -5.91 9.19
N HIS A 145 -1.06 -5.90 10.25
CA HIS A 145 -0.08 -6.94 10.50
C HIS A 145 -0.72 -8.32 10.64
N GLU A 146 -1.74 -8.44 11.48
CA GLU A 146 -2.45 -9.69 11.76
C GLU A 146 -3.19 -10.23 10.52
N THR A 147 -3.90 -9.38 9.78
CA THR A 147 -4.51 -9.78 8.51
C THR A 147 -3.45 -10.22 7.49
N SER A 148 -2.28 -9.58 7.47
CA SER A 148 -1.18 -9.98 6.58
C SER A 148 -0.63 -11.37 6.92
N LEU A 149 -0.53 -11.72 8.21
CA LEU A 149 -0.13 -13.06 8.64
C LEU A 149 -1.18 -14.09 8.22
N LEU A 150 -2.46 -13.77 8.40
CA LEU A 150 -3.56 -14.65 8.06
C LEU A 150 -3.62 -14.94 6.55
N VAL A 151 -3.58 -13.93 5.69
CA VAL A 151 -3.66 -14.15 4.24
C VAL A 151 -2.44 -14.89 3.69
N ARG A 152 -1.24 -14.65 4.27
CA ARG A 152 -0.04 -15.43 3.93
C ARG A 152 -0.19 -16.89 4.34
N TYR A 153 -0.69 -17.14 5.56
CA TYR A 153 -0.95 -18.50 6.03
C TYR A 153 -1.94 -19.22 5.11
N GLN A 154 -3.04 -18.56 4.72
CA GLN A 154 -4.02 -19.13 3.79
C GLN A 154 -3.41 -19.45 2.43
N ARG A 155 -2.63 -18.53 1.87
CA ARG A 155 -1.92 -18.73 0.60
C ARG A 155 -0.96 -19.92 0.66
N ASP A 156 -0.13 -19.98 1.69
CA ASP A 156 0.99 -20.92 1.76
C ASP A 156 0.57 -22.32 2.23
N ASN A 157 -0.49 -22.42 3.05
CA ASN A 157 -0.84 -23.66 3.74
C ASN A 157 -2.26 -24.16 3.45
N GLN A 158 -3.15 -23.31 2.93
CA GLN A 158 -4.58 -23.63 2.82
C GLN A 158 -5.12 -23.38 1.40
N GLY A 159 -4.26 -23.39 0.39
CA GLY A 159 -4.66 -23.24 -1.01
C GLY A 159 -5.31 -21.88 -1.35
N CYS A 160 -5.09 -20.86 -0.52
CA CYS A 160 -5.71 -19.55 -0.64
C CYS A 160 -7.25 -19.58 -0.53
N GLU A 161 -7.78 -20.55 0.23
CA GLU A 161 -9.20 -20.61 0.56
C GLU A 161 -9.57 -19.62 1.68
N PHE A 162 -10.86 -19.44 1.91
CA PHE A 162 -11.35 -18.55 2.96
C PHE A 162 -10.85 -18.94 4.35
N ALA A 163 -10.45 -17.94 5.13
CA ALA A 163 -10.06 -18.12 6.52
C ALA A 163 -11.27 -18.45 7.40
N ASN A 164 -11.03 -19.24 8.45
CA ASN A 164 -12.01 -19.44 9.51
C ASN A 164 -11.99 -18.25 10.48
N LEU A 165 -12.99 -17.39 10.38
CA LEU A 165 -13.08 -16.14 11.15
C LEU A 165 -14.00 -16.24 12.39
N LYS A 166 -14.60 -17.41 12.67
CA LYS A 166 -15.69 -17.56 13.65
C LYS A 166 -15.31 -17.30 15.12
N ARG A 167 -14.02 -17.37 15.46
CA ARG A 167 -13.51 -17.20 16.84
C ARG A 167 -12.54 -16.03 16.97
N GLY A 168 -12.55 -15.12 15.99
CA GLY A 168 -11.69 -13.93 16.01
C GLY A 168 -12.15 -12.91 17.04
N GLN A 169 -11.18 -12.18 17.62
CA GLN A 169 -11.45 -11.03 18.50
C GLN A 169 -11.91 -9.78 17.74
N TYR A 170 -11.84 -9.80 16.40
CA TYR A 170 -12.17 -8.69 15.51
C TYR A 170 -13.37 -9.00 14.64
N GLY A 171 -14.05 -7.94 14.18
CA GLY A 171 -14.97 -8.03 13.07
C GLY A 171 -14.17 -8.29 11.81
N ALA A 172 -14.76 -8.93 10.80
CA ALA A 172 -13.98 -9.28 9.62
C ALA A 172 -14.81 -9.37 8.34
N ASN A 173 -14.20 -8.94 7.25
CA ASN A 173 -14.65 -9.20 5.89
C ASN A 173 -13.55 -9.93 5.12
N GLN A 174 -13.94 -10.83 4.22
CA GLN A 174 -13.01 -11.50 3.31
C GLN A 174 -13.60 -11.62 1.92
N LEU A 175 -12.73 -11.57 0.91
CA LEU A 175 -13.10 -11.76 -0.49
C LEU A 175 -11.99 -12.54 -1.19
N ARG A 176 -12.39 -13.56 -1.95
CA ARG A 176 -11.51 -14.32 -2.83
C ARG A 176 -11.94 -14.07 -4.26
N VAL A 177 -11.01 -13.66 -5.10
CA VAL A 177 -11.23 -13.39 -6.52
C VAL A 177 -10.41 -14.40 -7.31
N GLY A 178 -11.05 -15.10 -8.24
CA GLY A 178 -10.36 -15.94 -9.23
C GLY A 178 -10.05 -15.12 -10.49
N GLY A 179 -9.07 -15.58 -11.27
CA GLY A 179 -8.68 -14.96 -12.53
C GLY A 179 -7.80 -13.71 -12.40
N GLY A 180 -7.23 -13.45 -11.22
CA GLY A 180 -6.28 -12.35 -11.02
C GLY A 180 -6.36 -11.68 -9.65
N ILE A 181 -5.95 -10.41 -9.65
CA ILE A 181 -5.92 -9.53 -8.48
C ILE A 181 -7.00 -8.47 -8.65
N MET A 182 -7.75 -8.18 -7.59
CA MET A 182 -8.67 -7.04 -7.51
C MET A 182 -8.03 -5.92 -6.69
N SER A 183 -8.16 -4.66 -7.10
CA SER A 183 -7.58 -3.57 -6.31
C SER A 183 -8.26 -3.43 -4.94
N PRO A 184 -7.56 -2.95 -3.90
CA PRO A 184 -8.14 -2.69 -2.59
C PRO A 184 -9.46 -1.92 -2.62
N ARG A 185 -9.54 -0.84 -3.42
CA ARG A 185 -10.78 -0.08 -3.58
C ARG A 185 -11.92 -0.94 -4.13
N LEU A 186 -11.69 -1.71 -5.19
CA LEU A 186 -12.70 -2.55 -5.81
C LEU A 186 -13.19 -3.67 -4.88
N VAL A 187 -12.30 -4.22 -4.03
CA VAL A 187 -12.70 -5.19 -3.00
C VAL A 187 -13.74 -4.56 -2.06
N VAL A 188 -13.48 -3.36 -1.55
CA VAL A 188 -14.40 -2.68 -0.64
C VAL A 188 -15.69 -2.28 -1.35
N GLU A 189 -15.60 -1.78 -2.58
CA GLU A 189 -16.77 -1.43 -3.39
C GLU A 189 -17.67 -2.65 -3.61
N SER A 190 -17.11 -3.85 -3.83
CA SER A 190 -17.90 -5.09 -3.92
C SER A 190 -18.65 -5.45 -2.64
N TRP A 191 -18.09 -5.15 -1.46
CA TRP A 191 -18.81 -5.29 -0.20
C TRP A 191 -19.90 -4.24 -0.06
N VAL A 192 -19.63 -3.01 -0.48
CA VAL A 192 -20.58 -1.89 -0.46
C VAL A 192 -21.76 -2.12 -1.40
N GLU A 193 -21.57 -2.83 -2.51
CA GLU A 193 -22.66 -3.20 -3.43
C GLU A 193 -23.79 -4.00 -2.75
N GLN A 194 -23.50 -4.69 -1.65
CA GLN A 194 -24.54 -5.38 -0.87
C GLN A 194 -25.54 -4.41 -0.21
N LYS A 195 -25.26 -3.10 -0.18
CA LYS A 195 -26.18 -2.04 0.26
C LYS A 195 -27.56 -2.16 -0.39
N LYS A 196 -27.62 -2.52 -1.68
CA LYS A 196 -28.89 -2.69 -2.41
C LYS A 196 -29.78 -3.80 -1.83
N TYR A 197 -29.20 -4.70 -1.05
CA TYR A 197 -29.90 -5.79 -0.38
C TYR A 197 -30.15 -5.52 1.12
N TYR A 198 -29.70 -4.39 1.67
CA TYR A 198 -29.91 -4.09 3.09
C TYR A 198 -31.13 -3.19 3.30
N ASN A 199 -32.10 -3.70 4.07
CA ASN A 199 -33.24 -2.92 4.54
C ASN A 199 -32.91 -2.37 5.94
N HIS A 200 -32.56 -1.08 6.01
CA HIS A 200 -32.20 -0.43 7.26
C HIS A 200 -33.36 -0.33 8.27
N PRO A 201 -34.58 0.10 7.91
CA PRO A 201 -35.73 0.10 8.84
C PRO A 201 -36.02 -1.26 9.47
N ALA A 202 -35.88 -2.35 8.70
CA ALA A 202 -36.10 -3.71 9.19
C ALA A 202 -34.84 -4.37 9.79
N ASN A 203 -33.70 -3.69 9.74
CA ASN A 203 -32.37 -4.19 10.08
C ASN A 203 -32.11 -5.61 9.55
N SER A 204 -32.41 -5.86 8.29
CA SER A 204 -32.35 -7.19 7.69
C SER A 204 -31.85 -7.15 6.24
N CYS A 205 -31.31 -8.27 5.77
CA CYS A 205 -31.00 -8.44 4.36
C CYS A 205 -32.27 -8.88 3.60
N ALA A 206 -32.37 -8.48 2.34
CA ALA A 206 -33.36 -8.99 1.40
C ALA A 206 -33.30 -10.52 1.33
N GLN A 207 -34.45 -11.15 1.10
CA GLN A 207 -34.56 -12.59 1.03
C GLN A 207 -33.58 -13.18 0.00
N ASN A 208 -32.90 -14.27 0.36
CA ASN A 208 -31.88 -14.96 -0.46
C ASN A 208 -30.63 -14.12 -0.81
N HIS A 209 -30.42 -12.98 -0.15
CA HIS A 209 -29.22 -12.15 -0.31
C HIS A 209 -28.44 -12.00 0.99
N THR A 210 -27.17 -11.65 0.86
CA THR A 210 -26.30 -11.29 1.99
C THR A 210 -26.01 -9.80 1.98
N CYS A 211 -25.94 -9.23 3.18
CA CYS A 211 -25.60 -7.84 3.40
C CYS A 211 -24.59 -7.62 4.54
N GLY A 212 -24.09 -8.73 5.13
CA GLY A 212 -23.19 -8.71 6.28
C GLY A 212 -21.86 -7.99 6.02
N SER A 213 -21.36 -8.03 4.77
CA SER A 213 -20.13 -7.31 4.45
C SER A 213 -20.36 -5.81 4.41
N TYR A 214 -21.47 -5.37 3.80
CA TYR A 214 -21.87 -3.97 3.83
C TYR A 214 -22.09 -3.48 5.26
N THR A 215 -22.88 -4.19 6.08
CA THR A 215 -23.17 -3.76 7.45
C THR A 215 -21.90 -3.67 8.30
N GLN A 216 -20.89 -4.52 8.07
CA GLN A 216 -19.59 -4.40 8.73
C GLN A 216 -18.81 -3.16 8.26
N VAL A 217 -18.78 -2.87 6.95
CA VAL A 217 -18.11 -1.67 6.39
C VAL A 217 -18.66 -0.40 7.06
N VAL A 218 -19.98 -0.31 7.21
CA VAL A 218 -20.65 0.85 7.79
C VAL A 218 -20.98 0.72 9.28
N TRP A 219 -20.36 -0.23 9.98
CA TRP A 219 -20.65 -0.46 11.40
C TRP A 219 -20.14 0.69 12.28
N ARG A 220 -21.06 1.41 12.92
CA ARG A 220 -20.77 2.66 13.66
C ARG A 220 -19.79 2.47 14.79
N LYS A 221 -19.85 1.33 15.49
CA LYS A 221 -18.98 1.06 16.64
C LYS A 221 -17.58 0.58 16.27
N SER A 222 -17.35 0.18 15.01
CA SER A 222 -15.99 -0.12 14.54
C SER A 222 -15.26 1.18 14.28
N LEU A 223 -14.06 1.31 14.83
CA LEU A 223 -13.24 2.52 14.82
C LEU A 223 -11.94 2.33 14.05
N GLU A 224 -11.39 1.12 14.08
CA GLU A 224 -10.12 0.77 13.46
C GLU A 224 -10.32 -0.24 12.33
N LEU A 225 -9.45 -0.14 11.32
CA LEU A 225 -9.40 -1.01 10.15
C LEU A 225 -7.97 -1.47 9.90
N GLY A 226 -7.77 -2.74 9.58
CA GLY A 226 -6.54 -3.21 8.97
C GLY A 226 -6.81 -4.30 7.97
N CYS A 227 -6.21 -4.20 6.79
CA CYS A 227 -6.46 -5.10 5.67
C CYS A 227 -5.17 -5.62 5.09
N ALA A 228 -5.22 -6.82 4.54
CA ALA A 228 -4.15 -7.38 3.74
C ALA A 228 -4.69 -8.25 2.61
N MET A 229 -3.86 -8.43 1.59
CA MET A 229 -4.16 -9.27 0.44
C MET A 229 -2.99 -10.22 0.18
N ALA A 230 -3.30 -11.48 -0.10
CA ALA A 230 -2.37 -12.42 -0.69
C ALA A 230 -2.71 -12.65 -2.16
N VAL A 231 -1.68 -12.61 -3.01
CA VAL A 231 -1.75 -13.10 -4.39
C VAL A 231 -1.45 -14.59 -4.37
N CYS A 232 -2.26 -15.36 -5.09
CA CYS A 232 -2.30 -16.80 -4.99
C CYS A 232 -2.04 -17.47 -6.33
N GLY A 233 -1.29 -18.57 -6.29
CA GLY A 233 -0.70 -19.18 -7.49
C GLY A 233 0.17 -18.19 -8.27
N ASN A 234 0.38 -18.46 -9.55
CA ASN A 234 1.02 -17.52 -10.47
C ASN A 234 0.02 -16.43 -10.90
N VAL A 235 -0.51 -15.67 -9.93
CA VAL A 235 -1.49 -14.58 -10.13
C VAL A 235 -2.84 -15.10 -10.68
N THR A 236 -3.23 -16.31 -10.30
CA THR A 236 -4.50 -16.90 -10.74
C THR A 236 -5.65 -16.60 -9.79
N ALA A 237 -5.36 -16.13 -8.58
CA ALA A 237 -6.35 -15.69 -7.61
C ALA A 237 -5.76 -14.67 -6.62
N SER A 238 -6.64 -14.03 -5.85
CA SER A 238 -6.28 -13.22 -4.70
C SER A 238 -7.25 -13.44 -3.55
N LEU A 239 -6.74 -13.37 -2.32
CA LEU A 239 -7.53 -13.39 -1.08
C LEU A 239 -7.27 -12.11 -0.31
N THR A 240 -8.32 -11.36 -0.03
CA THR A 240 -8.29 -10.17 0.83
C THR A 240 -9.02 -10.45 2.13
N VAL A 241 -8.44 -10.02 3.23
CA VAL A 241 -9.08 -10.00 4.55
C VAL A 241 -8.91 -8.63 5.17
N CYS A 242 -9.99 -8.08 5.71
CA CYS A 242 -10.00 -6.85 6.51
C CYS A 242 -10.55 -7.15 7.90
N PHE A 243 -9.87 -6.68 8.94
CA PHE A 243 -10.31 -6.70 10.33
C PHE A 243 -10.79 -5.33 10.79
N TYR A 244 -11.78 -5.36 11.68
CA TYR A 244 -12.45 -4.20 12.26
C TYR A 244 -12.43 -4.30 13.78
N ASN A 245 -12.04 -3.22 14.45
CA ASN A 245 -12.02 -3.15 15.91
C ASN A 245 -12.74 -1.90 16.42
N PRO A 246 -13.64 -1.99 17.41
CA PRO A 246 -14.35 -3.19 17.87
C PRO A 246 -15.08 -3.97 16.77
N PRO A 247 -15.37 -5.28 16.96
CA PRO A 247 -16.15 -6.08 16.03
C PRO A 247 -17.54 -5.50 15.76
N GLY A 248 -18.03 -5.74 14.54
CA GLY A 248 -19.38 -5.37 14.13
C GLY A 248 -20.35 -6.54 14.02
N ASN A 249 -21.49 -6.28 13.39
CA ASN A 249 -22.52 -7.28 13.08
C ASN A 249 -23.05 -8.05 14.29
N TYR A 250 -23.21 -7.37 15.43
CA TYR A 250 -23.87 -7.95 16.60
C TYR A 250 -25.36 -8.20 16.31
N TYR A 251 -25.82 -9.41 16.65
CA TYR A 251 -27.22 -9.81 16.46
C TYR A 251 -28.19 -8.80 17.09
N GLY A 252 -29.18 -8.37 16.32
CA GLY A 252 -30.21 -7.42 16.75
C GLY A 252 -29.76 -5.95 16.82
N GLN A 253 -28.50 -5.62 16.55
CA GLN A 253 -28.03 -4.22 16.53
C GLN A 253 -28.01 -3.67 15.10
N SER A 254 -28.41 -2.40 14.94
CA SER A 254 -28.29 -1.67 13.67
C SER A 254 -26.84 -1.22 13.46
N PRO A 255 -26.30 -1.29 12.22
CA PRO A 255 -24.98 -0.79 11.89
C PRO A 255 -24.87 0.74 11.99
N TYR A 256 -25.96 1.49 11.79
CA TYR A 256 -26.00 2.95 11.89
C TYR A 256 -27.38 3.48 12.27
#